data_AF-A0A915ZYI4-F1
#
_entry.id   AF-A0A915ZYI4-F1
#
_cell.length_a   1.000
_cell.length_b   1.000
_cell.length_c   1.000
_cell.angle_alpha   90.00
_cell.angle_beta   90.00
_cell.angle_gamma   90.00
#
_symmetry.space_group_name_H-M   'P 1'
#
loop_
_entity.id
_entity.type
_entity.pdbx_description
1 polymer ?
#
loop_
_entity_poly.entity_id
_entity_poly.type
_entity_poly.pdbx_seq_one_letter_code
_entity_poly.pdbx_strand_id
1 'polypeptide(L)'
;MSRQPSQQSSQLASQPSDSSQLTFQPTREKRLHLSSAAIESAREKLLTFQKAREEGEEVNEEEEEGYTGSREITIKENVPLEEYLRYRENNMNTSVRMYLCDGKIKIYEVPSAPHAEVAGAIIGFMSIWNMQDFRYGTDATTTLGRGSCREPDVYVRPRHRPRPQQGAPAADRYGNAFPTMMIEVGFSQSLPDLHRTAIRYLGQQTTIQIVLAIKIFGIRTNALTNTSTIALIAALYLRTSPTPLVPTRVISFGTANPDTNTVNYITQQMNVPPGSFVGVGRPDPNNNNNNFPPCNAANIPTYTMNIPGTELFDGVPANHLPAGFPIVPNTLPVGFAAGFNLDLYELQVVVREALNI
;
A
#
# COMPACT_ATOMS: atom_id res chain seq x y z
N MET A 1 87.56 25.71 6.19
CA MET A 1 87.08 26.59 7.30
C MET A 1 85.76 26.00 7.78
N SER A 2 85.80 25.05 8.71
CA SER A 2 85.54 25.22 10.17
C SER A 2 84.02 25.19 10.44
N ARG A 3 83.39 24.27 11.18
CA ARG A 3 83.75 23.51 12.39
C ARG A 3 82.91 22.22 12.52
N GLN A 4 83.50 21.12 13.01
CA GLN A 4 82.87 20.13 13.94
C GLN A 4 83.08 20.64 15.39
N PRO A 5 82.54 20.07 16.51
CA PRO A 5 82.03 18.70 16.81
C PRO A 5 80.68 18.73 17.61
N SER A 6 80.06 17.70 18.22
CA SER A 6 80.48 16.75 19.29
C SER A 6 79.31 15.80 19.62
N GLN A 7 79.51 14.48 19.58
CA GLN A 7 79.65 13.53 20.73
C GLN A 7 78.47 13.38 21.72
N GLN A 8 77.93 12.15 21.78
CA GLN A 8 77.71 11.25 22.97
C GLN A 8 76.55 10.29 22.62
N SER A 9 76.79 9.01 22.31
CA SER A 9 77.21 7.87 23.16
C SER A 9 76.12 7.32 24.10
N SER A 10 75.76 6.06 23.81
CA SER A 10 75.35 4.97 24.73
C SER A 10 74.04 5.08 25.52
N GLN A 11 73.12 4.13 25.32
CA GLN A 11 72.97 2.97 26.24
C GLN A 11 71.97 1.92 25.70
N LEU A 12 72.35 0.65 25.87
CA LEU A 12 71.52 -0.53 25.70
C LEU A 12 70.34 -0.53 26.69
N ALA A 13 69.17 -0.97 26.22
CA ALA A 13 68.22 -1.72 27.04
C ALA A 13 67.48 -2.75 26.17
N SER A 14 67.36 -3.95 26.71
CA SER A 14 66.91 -5.21 26.13
C SER A 14 65.41 -5.46 26.31
N GLN A 15 64.73 -5.87 25.23
CA GLN A 15 63.49 -6.71 25.12
C GLN A 15 62.20 -6.26 25.88
N PRO A 16 60.97 -6.72 25.54
CA PRO A 16 60.57 -7.87 24.72
C PRO A 16 59.49 -7.61 23.64
N SER A 17 59.16 -8.70 22.95
CA SER A 17 58.06 -8.97 22.02
C SER A 17 56.70 -8.38 22.43
N ASP A 18 55.95 -7.85 21.45
CA ASP A 18 54.51 -8.12 21.41
C ASP A 18 53.96 -8.01 19.98
N SER A 19 53.93 -9.17 19.34
CA SER A 19 53.10 -9.47 18.19
C SER A 19 51.63 -9.43 18.60
N SER A 20 50.95 -8.33 18.33
CA SER A 20 49.49 -8.30 18.23
C SER A 20 49.10 -7.94 16.79
N GLN A 21 49.12 -8.96 15.94
CA GLN A 21 48.26 -8.98 14.76
C GLN A 21 46.84 -8.78 15.26
N LEU A 22 46.28 -7.59 15.03
CA LEU A 22 44.85 -7.35 15.06
C LEU A 22 44.24 -8.20 13.95
N THR A 23 43.94 -9.45 14.27
CA THR A 23 42.99 -10.25 13.54
C THR A 23 41.66 -9.54 13.67
N PHE A 24 41.30 -8.78 12.62
CA PHE A 24 39.91 -8.49 12.31
C PHE A 24 39.21 -9.83 12.13
N GLN A 25 38.67 -10.37 13.23
CA GLN A 25 37.61 -11.35 13.11
C GLN A 25 36.46 -10.63 12.40
N PRO A 26 36.00 -11.10 11.23
CA PRO A 26 34.76 -10.59 10.70
C PRO A 26 33.71 -10.94 11.74
N THR A 27 33.15 -9.93 12.40
CA THR A 27 31.94 -10.08 13.19
C THR A 27 30.96 -10.79 12.27
N ARG A 28 30.65 -12.05 12.59
CA ARG A 28 29.70 -12.88 11.86
C ARG A 28 28.42 -12.07 11.79
N GLU A 29 28.15 -11.43 10.65
CA GLU A 29 26.97 -10.59 10.48
C GLU A 29 25.78 -11.41 10.94
N LYS A 30 25.10 -10.95 11.99
CA LYS A 30 23.86 -11.59 12.43
C LYS A 30 22.86 -11.37 11.30
N ARG A 31 22.70 -12.40 10.46
CA ARG A 31 21.68 -12.40 9.42
C ARG A 31 20.31 -12.45 10.09
N LEU A 32 19.39 -11.66 9.58
CA LEU A 32 18.01 -11.68 10.05
C LEU A 32 17.42 -13.07 9.84
N HIS A 33 17.15 -13.75 10.96
CA HIS A 33 16.44 -15.01 10.96
C HIS A 33 15.02 -14.79 11.48
N LEU A 34 14.02 -15.16 10.69
CA LEU A 34 12.62 -15.21 11.10
C LEU A 34 12.24 -16.65 11.41
N SER A 35 11.48 -16.87 12.48
CA SER A 35 11.01 -18.21 12.84
C SER A 35 9.95 -18.66 11.84
N SER A 36 10.18 -19.77 11.14
CA SER A 36 9.16 -20.38 10.27
C SER A 36 7.88 -20.69 11.05
N ALA A 37 8.00 -21.13 12.31
CA ALA A 37 6.84 -21.37 13.16
C ALA A 37 6.03 -20.09 13.45
N ALA A 38 6.70 -18.93 13.58
CA ALA A 38 6.01 -17.65 13.77
C ALA A 38 5.32 -17.18 12.48
N ILE A 39 5.96 -17.40 11.32
CA ILE A 39 5.36 -17.10 10.01
C ILE A 39 4.14 -17.97 9.77
N GLU A 40 4.24 -19.29 9.98
CA GLU A 40 3.13 -20.22 9.80
C GLU A 40 2.01 -19.96 10.81
N SER A 41 2.32 -19.66 12.08
CA SER A 41 1.29 -19.27 13.06
C SER A 41 0.54 -18.00 12.64
N ALA A 42 1.25 -16.99 12.11
CA ALA A 42 0.63 -15.78 11.60
C ALA A 42 -0.21 -16.05 10.34
N ARG A 43 0.28 -16.92 9.45
CA ARG A 43 -0.43 -17.36 8.25
C ARG A 43 -1.74 -18.06 8.60
N GLU A 44 -1.71 -19.04 9.50
CA GLU A 44 -2.91 -19.77 9.93
C GLU A 44 -3.96 -18.83 10.54
N LYS A 45 -3.52 -17.86 11.37
CA LYS A 45 -4.42 -16.83 11.92
C LYS A 45 -5.03 -15.93 10.83
N LEU A 46 -4.31 -15.61 9.75
CA LEU A 46 -4.88 -14.84 8.65
C LEU A 46 -5.77 -15.68 7.73
N LEU A 47 -5.49 -16.98 7.61
CA LEU A 47 -6.31 -17.93 6.86
C LEU A 47 -7.67 -18.16 7.50
N THR A 48 -7.79 -18.16 8.83
CA THR A 48 -9.11 -18.24 9.48
C THR A 48 -10.00 -17.09 9.04
N PHE A 49 -9.46 -15.87 8.93
CA PHE A 49 -10.20 -14.74 8.39
C PHE A 49 -10.57 -14.91 6.90
N GLN A 50 -9.71 -15.52 6.07
CA GLN A 50 -10.04 -15.77 4.65
C GLN A 50 -11.13 -16.83 4.50
N LYS A 51 -11.01 -17.97 5.20
CA LYS A 51 -11.99 -19.05 5.12
C LYS A 51 -13.38 -18.58 5.57
N ALA A 52 -13.46 -17.88 6.70
CA ALA A 52 -14.70 -17.24 7.15
C ALA A 52 -15.34 -16.36 6.06
N ARG A 53 -14.51 -15.65 5.28
CA ARG A 53 -14.96 -14.80 4.17
C ARG A 53 -15.41 -15.58 2.96
N GLU A 54 -14.74 -16.67 2.60
CA GLU A 54 -15.07 -17.50 1.44
C GLU A 54 -16.31 -18.37 1.71
N GLU A 55 -16.47 -18.86 2.94
CA GLU A 55 -17.57 -19.75 3.32
C GLU A 55 -18.84 -18.98 3.74
N GLY A 56 -18.72 -17.66 3.88
CA GLY A 56 -19.80 -16.79 4.36
C GLY A 56 -20.23 -17.08 5.80
N GLU A 57 -19.37 -17.76 6.54
CA GLU A 57 -19.40 -17.82 7.99
C GLU A 57 -18.89 -16.46 8.49
N GLU A 58 -19.77 -15.45 8.54
CA GLU A 58 -19.49 -14.28 9.37
C GLU A 58 -19.36 -14.80 10.81
N VAL A 59 -18.13 -15.11 11.21
CA VAL A 59 -17.80 -15.25 12.63
C VAL A 59 -18.27 -13.94 13.25
N ASN A 60 -19.11 -14.03 14.29
CA ASN A 60 -19.55 -12.91 15.13
C ASN A 60 -18.37 -12.09 15.72
N GLU A 61 -17.12 -12.32 15.33
CA GLU A 61 -15.94 -11.54 15.70
C GLU A 61 -16.03 -10.07 15.24
N GLU A 62 -16.79 -9.74 14.19
CA GLU A 62 -17.07 -8.31 13.88
C GLU A 62 -18.08 -7.69 14.87
N GLU A 63 -18.81 -8.50 15.65
CA GLU A 63 -19.71 -8.09 16.75
C GLU A 63 -19.06 -8.19 18.15
N GLU A 64 -18.22 -9.20 18.43
CA GLU A 64 -17.59 -9.43 19.74
C GLU A 64 -16.29 -8.65 19.96
N GLU A 65 -15.48 -8.46 18.91
CA GLU A 65 -14.34 -7.53 18.92
C GLU A 65 -14.65 -6.40 17.94
N GLY A 66 -15.38 -5.37 18.42
CA GLY A 66 -15.78 -4.24 17.58
C GLY A 66 -14.67 -3.82 16.61
N TYR A 67 -15.03 -3.66 15.33
CA TYR A 67 -14.29 -3.47 14.05
C TYR A 67 -13.06 -2.52 14.03
N THR A 68 -12.53 -2.15 15.18
CA THR A 68 -11.31 -1.40 15.44
C THR A 68 -10.02 -2.24 15.39
N GLY A 69 -10.13 -3.57 15.29
CA GLY A 69 -8.99 -4.50 15.39
C GLY A 69 -8.06 -4.50 14.18
N SER A 70 -6.77 -4.21 14.44
CA SER A 70 -5.69 -4.52 13.50
C SER A 70 -5.60 -6.02 13.27
N ARG A 71 -5.52 -6.47 12.01
CA ARG A 71 -5.23 -7.88 11.69
C ARG A 71 -3.75 -8.14 11.42
N GLU A 72 -2.93 -7.08 11.42
CA GLU A 72 -1.48 -7.21 11.32
C GLU A 72 -0.88 -7.95 12.51
N ILE A 73 -0.01 -8.92 12.23
CA ILE A 73 0.66 -9.74 13.23
C ILE A 73 2.14 -9.37 13.26
N THR A 74 2.61 -8.87 14.40
CA THR A 74 4.03 -8.56 14.59
C THR A 74 4.78 -9.84 14.92
N ILE A 75 5.77 -10.21 14.10
CA ILE A 75 6.57 -11.43 14.29
C ILE A 75 8.00 -11.16 14.78
N LYS A 76 8.44 -9.91 14.70
CA LYS A 76 9.76 -9.49 15.18
C LYS A 76 9.81 -7.99 15.38
N GLU A 77 10.58 -7.55 16.38
CA GLU A 77 10.79 -6.15 16.71
C GLU A 77 12.29 -5.79 16.69
N ASN A 78 12.59 -4.49 16.75
CA ASN A 78 13.94 -3.94 16.77
C ASN A 78 14.79 -4.35 15.55
N VAL A 79 14.14 -4.49 14.39
CA VAL A 79 14.79 -4.87 13.13
C VAL A 79 15.27 -3.61 12.39
N PRO A 80 16.58 -3.47 12.12
CA PRO A 80 17.11 -2.42 11.26
C PRO A 80 16.60 -2.55 9.82
N LEU A 81 16.32 -1.41 9.16
CA LEU A 81 15.85 -1.37 7.77
C LEU A 81 16.75 -2.18 6.83
N GLU A 82 18.06 -1.96 6.89
CA GLU A 82 19.04 -2.65 6.03
C GLU A 82 19.04 -4.18 6.22
N GLU A 83 18.81 -4.65 7.45
CA GLU A 83 18.75 -6.09 7.73
C GLU A 83 17.49 -6.72 7.13
N TYR A 84 16.37 -5.99 7.19
CA TYR A 84 15.11 -6.40 6.58
C TYR A 84 15.18 -6.40 5.05
N LEU A 85 15.75 -5.36 4.43
CA LEU A 85 15.91 -5.28 2.98
C LEU A 85 16.77 -6.44 2.47
N ARG A 86 17.92 -6.73 3.11
CA ARG A 86 18.73 -7.90 2.78
C ARG A 86 17.97 -9.22 2.95
N TYR A 87 17.13 -9.33 3.97
CA TYR A 87 16.29 -10.53 4.15
C TYR A 87 15.29 -10.70 3.00
N ARG A 88 14.59 -9.63 2.60
CA ARG A 88 13.62 -9.66 1.50
C ARG A 88 14.25 -10.03 0.16
N GLU A 89 15.44 -9.49 -0.13
CA GLU A 89 16.19 -9.84 -1.35
C GLU A 89 16.53 -11.33 -1.44
N ASN A 90 16.75 -11.99 -0.30
CA ASN A 90 17.06 -13.42 -0.25
C ASN A 90 15.83 -14.32 -0.05
N ASN A 91 14.66 -13.75 0.23
CA ASN A 91 13.44 -14.48 0.59
C ASN A 91 12.20 -13.86 -0.08
N MET A 92 12.22 -13.78 -1.42
CA MET A 92 11.16 -13.15 -2.21
C MET A 92 9.83 -13.92 -2.19
N ASN A 93 9.87 -15.26 -2.09
CA ASN A 93 8.67 -16.10 -2.05
C ASN A 93 8.28 -16.42 -0.60
N THR A 94 7.35 -15.65 -0.04
CA THR A 94 6.77 -15.92 1.27
C THR A 94 5.31 -16.35 1.13
N SER A 95 4.89 -17.31 1.93
CA SER A 95 3.49 -17.80 2.02
C SER A 95 2.51 -16.75 2.57
N VAL A 96 3.00 -15.54 2.84
CA VAL A 96 2.33 -14.38 3.43
C VAL A 96 2.93 -13.10 2.84
N ARG A 97 2.18 -11.99 2.88
CA ARG A 97 2.74 -10.65 2.66
C ARG A 97 3.19 -10.04 3.99
N MET A 98 4.33 -9.37 3.96
CA MET A 98 4.92 -8.76 5.15
C MET A 98 5.59 -7.43 4.82
N TYR A 99 5.75 -6.57 5.83
CA TYR A 99 6.41 -5.29 5.69
C TYR A 99 7.16 -4.90 6.98
N LEU A 100 8.05 -3.91 6.88
CA LEU A 100 8.74 -3.33 8.02
C LEU A 100 8.11 -2.00 8.40
N CYS A 101 7.85 -1.83 9.69
CA CYS A 101 7.14 -0.71 10.27
C CYS A 101 7.80 -0.30 11.57
N ASP A 102 8.55 0.80 11.57
CA ASP A 102 9.16 1.38 12.77
C ASP A 102 10.01 0.33 13.52
N GLY A 103 10.75 -0.47 12.76
CA GLY A 103 11.56 -1.58 13.28
C GLY A 103 10.79 -2.87 13.61
N LYS A 104 9.49 -2.94 13.33
CA LYS A 104 8.66 -4.14 13.52
C LYS A 104 8.35 -4.81 12.19
N ILE A 105 8.59 -6.11 12.09
CA ILE A 105 8.15 -6.91 10.94
C ILE A 105 6.73 -7.37 11.21
N LYS A 106 5.84 -7.01 10.29
CA LYS A 106 4.42 -7.32 10.36
C LYS A 106 3.99 -8.15 9.17
N ILE A 107 3.24 -9.22 9.43
CA ILE A 107 2.49 -9.98 8.43
C ILE A 107 1.06 -9.44 8.39
N TYR A 108 0.49 -9.25 7.20
CA TYR A 108 -0.81 -8.55 7.07
C TYR A 108 -1.79 -9.18 6.07
N GLU A 109 -1.33 -10.03 5.16
CA GLU A 109 -2.18 -10.60 4.11
C GLU A 109 -1.66 -11.99 3.73
N VAL A 110 -2.56 -12.88 3.31
CA VAL A 110 -2.21 -14.17 2.71
C VAL A 110 -2.56 -14.10 1.23
N PRO A 111 -1.65 -14.41 0.30
CA PRO A 111 -1.97 -14.37 -1.12
C PRO A 111 -3.22 -15.20 -1.47
N SER A 112 -4.19 -14.60 -2.17
CA SER A 112 -5.43 -15.25 -2.62
C SER A 112 -5.79 -14.80 -4.04
N ALA A 113 -6.66 -15.58 -4.72
CA ALA A 113 -7.10 -15.25 -6.08
C ALA A 113 -7.91 -13.94 -6.15
N PRO A 114 -8.92 -13.69 -5.28
CA PRO A 114 -9.66 -12.42 -5.31
C PRO A 114 -8.77 -11.19 -5.15
N HIS A 115 -7.73 -11.29 -4.30
CA HIS A 115 -6.74 -10.23 -4.13
C HIS A 115 -5.93 -10.01 -5.41
N ALA A 116 -5.32 -11.07 -5.93
CA ALA A 116 -4.41 -11.00 -7.06
C ALA A 116 -5.12 -10.55 -8.35
N GLU A 117 -6.33 -11.04 -8.59
CA GLU A 117 -7.10 -10.71 -9.78
C GLU A 117 -7.58 -9.26 -9.77
N VAL A 118 -8.01 -8.71 -8.63
CA VAL A 118 -8.35 -7.29 -8.52
C VAL A 118 -7.14 -6.40 -8.80
N ALA A 119 -5.98 -6.72 -8.20
CA ALA A 119 -4.74 -5.99 -8.47
C ALA A 119 -4.36 -6.04 -9.97
N GLY A 120 -4.45 -7.22 -10.57
CA GLY A 120 -4.20 -7.43 -12.01
C GLY A 120 -5.19 -6.68 -12.91
N ALA A 121 -6.47 -6.69 -12.57
CA ALA A 121 -7.51 -5.98 -13.32
C ALA A 121 -7.28 -4.46 -13.32
N ILE A 122 -6.92 -3.87 -12.17
CA ILE A 122 -6.60 -2.45 -12.09
C ILE A 122 -5.39 -2.11 -12.97
N ILE A 123 -4.33 -2.92 -12.96
CA ILE A 123 -3.19 -2.76 -13.88
C ILE A 123 -3.66 -2.81 -15.34
N GLY A 124 -4.49 -3.80 -15.68
CA GLY A 124 -5.03 -3.99 -17.03
C GLY A 124 -5.82 -2.77 -17.52
N PHE A 125 -6.79 -2.31 -16.73
CA PHE A 125 -7.62 -1.16 -17.07
C PHE A 125 -6.81 0.12 -17.21
N MET A 126 -5.89 0.39 -16.28
CA MET A 126 -5.02 1.56 -16.39
C MET A 126 -4.04 1.46 -17.56
N SER A 127 -3.54 0.26 -17.89
CA SER A 127 -2.62 0.06 -19.02
C SER A 127 -3.33 0.28 -20.37
N ILE A 128 -4.59 -0.13 -20.49
CA ILE A 128 -5.43 0.18 -21.65
C ILE A 128 -5.62 1.69 -21.77
N TRP A 129 -5.84 2.37 -20.64
CA TRP A 129 -5.96 3.82 -20.62
C TRP A 129 -4.67 4.56 -20.99
N ASN A 130 -3.51 4.20 -20.40
CA ASN A 130 -2.25 4.86 -20.71
C ASN A 130 -0.99 4.03 -20.42
N MET A 131 -0.71 3.04 -21.27
CA MET A 131 0.54 2.30 -21.25
C MET A 131 1.78 3.15 -21.62
N GLN A 132 1.60 4.26 -22.34
CA GLN A 132 2.71 5.00 -22.95
C GLN A 132 3.48 5.84 -21.93
N ASP A 133 2.78 6.47 -21.00
CA ASP A 133 3.37 7.45 -20.07
C ASP A 133 3.67 6.89 -18.68
N PHE A 134 3.12 5.72 -18.35
CA PHE A 134 3.26 5.12 -17.03
C PHE A 134 4.05 3.81 -17.03
N ARG A 135 4.59 3.52 -15.85
CA ARG A 135 5.05 2.20 -15.43
C ARG A 135 4.08 1.69 -14.38
N TYR A 136 3.61 0.48 -14.59
CA TYR A 136 2.80 -0.27 -13.63
C TYR A 136 3.68 -1.40 -13.10
N GLY A 137 3.59 -1.69 -11.81
CA GLY A 137 4.29 -2.83 -11.25
C GLY A 137 3.74 -3.20 -9.89
N THR A 138 4.22 -4.34 -9.40
CA THR A 138 3.87 -4.93 -8.11
C THR A 138 5.13 -5.15 -7.31
N ASP A 139 4.99 -5.40 -6.00
CA ASP A 139 6.01 -6.01 -5.14
C ASP A 139 7.37 -5.28 -5.11
N ALA A 140 7.39 -3.99 -5.47
CA ALA A 140 8.59 -3.16 -5.40
C ALA A 140 8.73 -2.57 -4.01
N THR A 141 9.74 -3.02 -3.26
CA THR A 141 10.01 -2.52 -1.91
C THR A 141 10.23 -1.00 -1.93
N THR A 142 9.32 -0.28 -1.28
CA THR A 142 9.33 1.17 -1.18
C THR A 142 9.68 1.58 0.25
N THR A 143 10.76 2.36 0.42
CA THR A 143 11.17 2.92 1.72
C THR A 143 10.26 4.08 2.09
N LEU A 144 9.55 3.96 3.22
CA LEU A 144 8.54 4.94 3.67
C LEU A 144 9.06 5.88 4.78
N GLY A 145 10.34 5.73 5.13
CA GLY A 145 10.99 6.51 6.18
C GLY A 145 11.99 5.67 6.97
N ARG A 146 12.50 6.24 8.06
CA ARG A 146 13.50 5.57 8.89
C ARG A 146 12.91 4.31 9.52
N GLY A 147 13.46 3.14 9.19
CA GLY A 147 13.00 1.87 9.77
C GLY A 147 11.68 1.35 9.23
N SER A 148 11.20 1.88 8.09
CA SER A 148 9.91 1.51 7.50
C SER A 148 10.02 1.31 5.99
N CYS A 149 9.52 0.20 5.50
CA CYS A 149 9.37 -0.07 4.06
C CYS A 149 8.22 -1.04 3.81
N ARG A 150 7.61 -0.95 2.63
CA ARG A 150 6.48 -1.78 2.23
C ARG A 150 6.51 -2.05 0.74
N GLU A 151 6.01 -3.21 0.34
CA GLU A 151 5.75 -3.57 -1.03
C GLU A 151 4.25 -3.32 -1.30
N PRO A 152 3.88 -2.38 -2.20
CA PRO A 152 2.49 -2.17 -2.56
C PRO A 152 1.99 -3.34 -3.41
N ASP A 153 0.67 -3.55 -3.40
CA ASP A 153 0.06 -4.51 -4.33
C ASP A 153 0.21 -4.04 -5.78
N VAL A 154 -0.05 -2.75 -6.03
CA VAL A 154 0.26 -2.11 -7.31
C VAL A 154 0.81 -0.71 -7.08
N TYR A 155 1.77 -0.31 -7.90
CA TYR A 155 2.21 1.08 -8.01
C TYR A 155 2.06 1.60 -9.45
N VAL A 156 1.83 2.91 -9.57
CA VAL A 156 1.85 3.64 -10.84
C VAL A 156 2.88 4.74 -10.76
N ARG A 157 3.84 4.74 -11.69
CA ARG A 157 4.91 5.74 -11.75
C ARG A 157 5.00 6.34 -13.16
N PRO A 158 4.97 7.68 -13.31
CA PRO A 158 5.22 8.31 -14.60
C PRO A 158 6.63 8.01 -15.10
N ARG A 159 6.77 7.71 -16.39
CA ARG A 159 8.06 7.38 -17.01
C ARG A 159 9.03 8.56 -17.03
N HIS A 160 8.50 9.77 -17.17
CA HIS A 160 9.27 10.99 -17.32
C HIS A 160 9.47 11.76 -16.00
N ARG A 161 9.12 11.16 -14.84
CA ARG A 161 9.42 11.74 -13.53
C ARG A 161 10.94 11.72 -13.29
N PRO A 162 11.59 12.86 -13.03
CA PRO A 162 13.03 12.90 -12.76
C PRO A 162 13.38 12.08 -11.52
N ARG A 163 14.58 11.49 -11.51
CA ARG A 163 15.10 10.89 -10.29
C ARG A 163 15.31 11.97 -9.22
N PRO A 164 15.11 11.64 -7.93
CA PRO A 164 15.46 12.55 -6.83
C PRO A 164 16.94 12.96 -6.94
N GLN A 165 17.23 14.20 -6.57
CA GLN A 165 18.61 14.67 -6.47
C GLN A 165 19.37 13.89 -5.40
N GLN A 166 20.70 13.86 -5.50
CA GLN A 166 21.53 13.17 -4.51
C GLN A 166 21.25 13.73 -3.10
N GLY A 167 20.98 12.83 -2.14
CA GLY A 167 20.63 13.19 -0.77
C GLY A 167 19.14 13.45 -0.52
N ALA A 168 18.32 13.55 -1.56
CA ALA A 168 16.86 13.59 -1.41
C ALA A 168 16.29 12.18 -1.17
N PRO A 169 15.13 12.06 -0.49
CA PRO A 169 14.45 10.77 -0.32
C PRO A 169 14.17 10.09 -1.67
N ALA A 170 14.51 8.81 -1.76
CA ALA A 170 14.22 7.96 -2.89
C ALA A 170 13.29 6.81 -2.49
N ALA A 171 12.55 6.29 -3.46
CA ALA A 171 11.61 5.20 -3.25
C ALA A 171 12.32 3.90 -2.87
N ASP A 172 13.48 3.65 -3.49
CA ASP A 172 14.18 2.38 -3.41
C ASP A 172 15.70 2.60 -3.48
N ARG A 173 16.44 1.49 -3.29
CA ARG A 173 17.91 1.46 -3.34
C ARG A 173 18.50 1.85 -4.71
N TYR A 174 17.69 1.90 -5.77
CA TYR A 174 18.12 2.28 -7.12
C TYR A 174 18.03 3.79 -7.35
N GLY A 175 17.59 4.56 -6.34
CA GLY A 175 17.46 6.01 -6.44
C GLY A 175 16.27 6.41 -7.31
N ASN A 176 15.25 5.57 -7.43
CA ASN A 176 14.07 5.94 -8.20
C ASN A 176 13.20 6.95 -7.44
N ALA A 177 12.48 7.79 -8.20
CA ALA A 177 11.40 8.59 -7.62
C ALA A 177 10.28 7.67 -7.11
N PHE A 178 9.58 8.14 -6.08
CA PHE A 178 8.35 7.47 -5.61
C PHE A 178 7.37 7.31 -6.78
N PRO A 179 6.57 6.23 -6.79
CA PRO A 179 5.34 6.19 -7.57
C PRO A 179 4.45 7.40 -7.21
N THR A 180 3.63 7.87 -8.15
CA THR A 180 2.64 8.92 -7.85
C THR A 180 1.37 8.31 -7.27
N MET A 181 1.09 7.04 -7.55
CA MET A 181 -0.04 6.31 -6.98
C MET A 181 0.39 4.96 -6.40
N MET A 182 -0.17 4.64 -5.25
CA MET A 182 -0.15 3.30 -4.65
C MET A 182 -1.56 2.73 -4.60
N ILE A 183 -1.70 1.44 -4.85
CA ILE A 183 -2.96 0.72 -4.73
C ILE A 183 -2.73 -0.45 -3.78
N GLU A 184 -3.65 -0.62 -2.83
CA GLU A 184 -3.66 -1.72 -1.88
C GLU A 184 -5.02 -2.41 -1.95
N VAL A 185 -4.99 -3.74 -1.99
CA VAL A 185 -6.18 -4.60 -1.99
C VAL A 185 -6.13 -5.40 -0.70
N GLY A 186 -7.19 -5.36 0.10
CA GLY A 186 -7.25 -6.12 1.35
C GLY A 186 -8.30 -7.21 1.29
N PHE A 187 -7.88 -8.47 1.32
CA PHE A 187 -8.76 -9.62 1.51
C PHE A 187 -8.73 -10.11 2.96
N SER A 188 -7.62 -10.62 3.50
CA SER A 188 -7.47 -10.81 4.95
C SER A 188 -7.26 -9.50 5.68
N GLN A 189 -6.51 -8.57 5.09
CA GLN A 189 -6.13 -7.30 5.70
C GLN A 189 -7.38 -6.47 6.03
N SER A 190 -7.49 -5.94 7.25
CA SER A 190 -8.69 -5.20 7.65
C SER A 190 -8.77 -3.82 6.99
N LEU A 191 -9.96 -3.21 6.95
CA LEU A 191 -10.12 -1.83 6.49
C LEU A 191 -9.30 -0.83 7.35
N PRO A 192 -9.24 -0.96 8.69
CA PRO A 192 -8.32 -0.19 9.50
C PRO A 192 -6.85 -0.30 9.08
N ASP A 193 -6.40 -1.48 8.69
CA ASP A 193 -5.02 -1.72 8.28
C ASP A 193 -4.73 -1.06 6.92
N LEU A 194 -5.68 -1.13 5.98
CA LEU A 194 -5.60 -0.43 4.70
C LEU A 194 -5.56 1.09 4.91
N HIS A 195 -6.41 1.64 5.79
CA HIS A 195 -6.42 3.07 6.11
C HIS A 195 -5.07 3.52 6.71
N ARG A 196 -4.53 2.77 7.69
CA ARG A 196 -3.20 3.05 8.25
C ARG A 196 -2.09 2.95 7.21
N THR A 197 -2.22 2.03 6.25
CA THR A 197 -1.27 1.90 5.13
C THR A 197 -1.32 3.14 4.23
N ALA A 198 -2.51 3.63 3.88
CA ALA A 198 -2.66 4.86 3.10
C ALA A 198 -2.02 6.07 3.78
N ILE A 199 -2.23 6.23 5.10
CA ILE A 199 -1.60 7.28 5.90
C ILE A 199 -0.06 7.21 5.82
N ARG A 200 0.52 6.00 5.86
CA ARG A 200 1.97 5.83 5.75
C ARG A 200 2.49 6.22 4.38
N TYR A 201 1.80 5.83 3.31
CA TYR A 201 2.17 6.25 1.95
C TYR A 201 2.09 7.76 1.77
N LEU A 202 1.13 8.43 2.42
CA LEU A 202 0.97 9.88 2.34
C LEU A 202 1.81 10.65 3.37
N GLY A 203 2.64 9.95 4.15
CA GLY A 203 3.58 10.55 5.09
C GLY A 203 4.53 11.55 4.43
N GLN A 204 5.13 12.42 5.26
CA GLN A 204 6.01 13.50 4.80
C GLN A 204 7.33 13.03 4.18
N GLN A 205 7.68 11.75 4.35
CA GLN A 205 8.93 11.16 3.84
C GLN A 205 8.82 10.67 2.39
N THR A 206 7.63 10.77 1.78
CA THR A 206 7.36 10.30 0.41
C THR A 206 6.78 11.44 -0.44
N THR A 207 6.78 11.25 -1.76
CA THR A 207 6.12 12.15 -2.72
C THR A 207 4.97 11.46 -3.47
N ILE A 208 4.38 10.43 -2.85
CA ILE A 208 3.23 9.69 -3.39
C ILE A 208 2.00 10.59 -3.32
N GLN A 209 1.28 10.79 -4.42
CA GLN A 209 0.14 11.72 -4.48
C GLN A 209 -1.20 11.04 -4.21
N ILE A 210 -1.36 9.79 -4.65
CA ILE A 210 -2.64 9.08 -4.64
C ILE A 210 -2.47 7.75 -3.89
N VAL A 211 -3.43 7.41 -3.05
CA VAL A 211 -3.62 6.04 -2.57
C VAL A 211 -5.03 5.58 -2.89
N LEU A 212 -5.16 4.42 -3.52
CA LEU A 212 -6.42 3.71 -3.69
C LEU A 212 -6.41 2.46 -2.81
N ALA A 213 -7.34 2.38 -1.87
CA ALA A 213 -7.56 1.17 -1.08
C ALA A 213 -8.83 0.47 -1.55
N ILE A 214 -8.74 -0.82 -1.88
CA ILE A 214 -9.88 -1.68 -2.20
C ILE A 214 -10.02 -2.70 -1.08
N LYS A 215 -11.15 -2.70 -0.39
CA LYS A 215 -11.49 -3.71 0.61
C LYS A 215 -12.52 -4.67 0.06
N ILE A 216 -12.16 -5.95 0.05
CA ILE A 216 -13.06 -7.06 -0.28
C ILE A 216 -13.60 -7.62 1.04
N PHE A 217 -14.92 -7.78 1.18
CA PHE A 217 -15.55 -8.41 2.36
C PHE A 217 -15.91 -9.87 2.08
N GLY A 218 -16.34 -10.58 3.13
CA GLY A 218 -16.80 -11.96 3.00
C GLY A 218 -18.09 -12.08 2.20
N ILE A 219 -18.29 -13.28 1.64
CA ILE A 219 -19.52 -13.69 1.00
C ILE A 219 -20.62 -13.71 2.06
N ARG A 220 -21.81 -13.24 1.69
CA ARG A 220 -23.01 -13.33 2.52
C ARG A 220 -24.03 -14.16 1.79
N THR A 221 -24.24 -15.37 2.29
CA THR A 221 -25.15 -16.34 1.68
C THR A 221 -26.49 -16.28 2.39
N ASN A 222 -27.54 -15.90 1.65
CA ASN A 222 -28.90 -16.04 2.15
C ASN A 222 -29.33 -17.51 1.98
N ALA A 223 -29.44 -18.25 3.09
CA ALA A 223 -29.82 -19.66 3.09
C ALA A 223 -31.22 -19.93 2.52
N LEU A 224 -32.13 -18.96 2.56
CA LEU A 224 -33.50 -19.11 2.04
C LEU A 224 -33.57 -18.96 0.52
N THR A 225 -32.74 -18.09 -0.05
CA THR A 225 -32.75 -17.81 -1.50
C THR A 225 -31.56 -18.42 -2.24
N ASN A 226 -30.66 -19.09 -1.51
CA ASN A 226 -29.37 -19.59 -2.00
C ASN A 226 -28.62 -18.55 -2.85
N THR A 227 -28.67 -17.29 -2.41
CA THR A 227 -28.08 -16.16 -3.12
C THR A 227 -26.89 -15.65 -2.33
N SER A 228 -25.72 -15.67 -2.97
CA SER A 228 -24.48 -15.11 -2.42
C SER A 228 -24.34 -13.65 -2.83
N THR A 229 -24.02 -12.81 -1.86
CA THR A 229 -23.81 -11.38 -2.06
C THR A 229 -22.47 -10.95 -1.44
N ILE A 230 -21.92 -9.83 -1.90
CA ILE A 230 -20.67 -9.28 -1.38
C ILE A 230 -20.76 -7.78 -1.20
N ALA A 231 -20.13 -7.27 -0.15
CA ALA A 231 -19.85 -5.85 0.01
C ALA A 231 -18.40 -5.57 -0.39
N LEU A 232 -18.16 -4.42 -1.01
CA LEU A 232 -16.84 -3.95 -1.42
C LEU A 232 -16.73 -2.46 -1.09
N ILE A 233 -15.53 -2.00 -0.73
CA ILE A 233 -15.27 -0.58 -0.46
C ILE A 233 -14.06 -0.14 -1.28
N ALA A 234 -14.20 0.95 -2.02
CA ALA A 234 -13.10 1.68 -2.64
C ALA A 234 -12.91 3.01 -1.91
N ALA A 235 -11.70 3.30 -1.43
CA ALA A 235 -11.36 4.54 -0.74
C ALA A 235 -10.17 5.22 -1.44
N LEU A 236 -10.39 6.45 -1.92
CA LEU A 236 -9.41 7.26 -2.63
C LEU A 236 -8.86 8.35 -1.70
N TYR A 237 -7.55 8.45 -1.61
CA TYR A 237 -6.84 9.50 -0.87
C TYR A 237 -5.99 10.32 -1.83
N LEU A 238 -5.99 11.64 -1.64
CA LEU A 238 -5.23 12.58 -2.43
C LEU A 238 -4.36 13.44 -1.51
N ARG A 239 -3.06 13.52 -1.77
CA ARG A 239 -2.12 14.38 -1.03
C ARG A 239 -2.48 15.86 -1.14
N THR A 240 -3.04 16.27 -2.27
CA THR A 240 -3.49 17.64 -2.59
C THR A 240 -4.75 18.04 -1.82
N SER A 241 -5.45 17.09 -1.19
CA SER A 241 -6.60 17.35 -0.33
C SER A 241 -6.18 18.20 0.88
N PRO A 242 -7.04 19.12 1.37
CA PRO A 242 -6.83 19.81 2.65
C PRO A 242 -6.68 18.85 3.84
N THR A 243 -7.23 17.64 3.73
CA THR A 243 -7.15 16.57 4.74
C THR A 243 -6.61 15.29 4.09
N PRO A 244 -5.31 15.20 3.77
CA PRO A 244 -4.76 14.11 2.95
C PRO A 244 -4.81 12.74 3.63
N LEU A 245 -4.95 12.71 4.96
CA LEU A 245 -5.08 11.48 5.75
C LEU A 245 -6.52 10.95 5.82
N VAL A 246 -7.48 11.69 5.28
CA VAL A 246 -8.90 11.31 5.16
C VAL A 246 -9.17 11.02 3.68
N PRO A 247 -9.83 9.90 3.32
CA PRO A 247 -10.18 9.67 1.93
C PRO A 247 -11.10 10.78 1.41
N THR A 248 -10.78 11.30 0.23
CA THR A 248 -11.59 12.33 -0.43
C THR A 248 -12.90 11.75 -0.96
N ARG A 249 -12.90 10.46 -1.30
CA ARG A 249 -14.07 9.72 -1.75
C ARG A 249 -14.00 8.27 -1.30
N VAL A 250 -15.13 7.78 -0.80
CA VAL A 250 -15.37 6.37 -0.47
C VAL A 250 -16.62 5.93 -1.22
N ILE A 251 -16.52 4.81 -1.92
CA ILE A 251 -17.64 4.21 -2.64
C ILE A 251 -17.84 2.80 -2.12
N SER A 252 -19.00 2.51 -1.54
CA SER A 252 -19.46 1.14 -1.32
C SER A 252 -20.06 0.60 -2.61
N PHE A 253 -19.65 -0.59 -3.01
CA PHE A 253 -20.12 -1.27 -4.21
C PHE A 253 -20.22 -2.77 -3.92
N GLY A 254 -20.55 -3.58 -4.92
CA GLY A 254 -20.95 -4.97 -4.70
C GLY A 254 -22.45 -5.16 -4.80
N THR A 255 -22.91 -6.31 -4.30
CA THR A 255 -24.31 -6.71 -4.27
C THR A 255 -24.93 -6.71 -2.87
N ALA A 256 -24.15 -6.33 -1.85
CA ALA A 256 -24.60 -6.15 -0.48
C ALA A 256 -24.21 -4.78 0.08
N ASN A 257 -24.97 -4.33 1.08
CA ASN A 257 -24.64 -3.14 1.86
C ASN A 257 -23.40 -3.40 2.73
N PRO A 258 -22.54 -2.41 2.99
CA PRO A 258 -21.58 -2.54 4.10
C PRO A 258 -22.34 -2.70 5.42
N ASP A 259 -21.78 -3.46 6.37
CA ASP A 259 -22.35 -3.60 7.71
C ASP A 259 -22.25 -2.28 8.50
N THR A 260 -22.99 -2.21 9.61
CA THR A 260 -23.04 -1.02 10.48
C THR A 260 -21.68 -0.64 11.05
N ASN A 261 -20.82 -1.61 11.37
CA ASN A 261 -19.52 -1.36 11.98
C ASN A 261 -18.52 -0.78 10.96
N THR A 262 -18.51 -1.29 9.74
CA THR A 262 -17.80 -0.73 8.58
C THR A 262 -18.24 0.71 8.32
N VAL A 263 -19.56 0.96 8.31
CA VAL A 263 -20.10 2.32 8.14
C VAL A 263 -19.65 3.25 9.27
N ASN A 264 -19.74 2.79 10.52
CA ASN A 264 -19.31 3.57 11.68
C ASN A 264 -17.81 3.84 11.65
N TYR A 265 -16.99 2.87 11.25
CA TYR A 265 -15.55 3.07 11.11
C TYR A 265 -15.22 4.12 10.05
N ILE A 266 -15.82 4.05 8.86
CA ILE A 266 -15.60 5.03 7.79
C ILE A 266 -16.01 6.44 8.23
N THR A 267 -17.17 6.57 8.86
CA THR A 267 -17.72 7.89 9.22
C THR A 267 -17.10 8.48 10.48
N GLN A 268 -16.82 7.66 11.50
CA GLN A 268 -16.40 8.14 12.83
C GLN A 268 -14.89 8.00 13.08
N GLN A 269 -14.23 7.00 12.49
CA GLN A 269 -12.80 6.74 12.74
C GLN A 269 -11.93 7.25 11.59
N MET A 270 -12.32 6.97 10.35
CA MET A 270 -11.65 7.56 9.16
C MET A 270 -12.07 9.02 8.94
N ASN A 271 -13.08 9.52 9.66
CA ASN A 271 -13.62 10.88 9.58
C ASN A 271 -14.07 11.28 8.16
N VAL A 272 -14.59 10.33 7.39
CA VAL A 272 -15.05 10.61 6.03
C VAL A 272 -16.33 11.45 6.09
N PRO A 273 -16.37 12.63 5.45
CA PRO A 273 -17.57 13.46 5.41
C PRO A 273 -18.75 12.70 4.78
N PRO A 274 -20.00 12.91 5.23
CA PRO A 274 -21.16 12.20 4.69
C PRO A 274 -21.30 12.30 3.17
N GLY A 275 -21.02 13.46 2.57
CA GLY A 275 -21.08 13.66 1.12
C GLY A 275 -19.97 12.95 0.33
N SER A 276 -18.90 12.50 0.99
CA SER A 276 -17.79 11.77 0.38
C SER A 276 -17.99 10.25 0.44
N PHE A 277 -19.00 9.73 1.15
CA PHE A 277 -19.28 8.29 1.26
C PHE A 277 -20.60 7.92 0.58
N VAL A 278 -20.50 7.37 -0.63
CA VAL A 278 -21.63 7.08 -1.53
C VAL A 278 -21.69 5.60 -1.93
N GLY A 279 -22.74 5.20 -2.64
CA GLY A 279 -22.87 3.85 -3.22
C GLY A 279 -23.81 2.92 -2.46
N VAL A 280 -23.67 1.61 -2.68
CA VAL A 280 -24.61 0.57 -2.20
C VAL A 280 -24.78 0.67 -0.68
N GLY A 281 -26.04 0.69 -0.21
CA GLY A 281 -26.37 0.80 1.20
C GLY A 281 -26.23 2.21 1.80
N ARG A 282 -26.00 3.24 0.98
CA ARG A 282 -25.95 4.64 1.41
C ARG A 282 -27.17 5.42 0.88
N PRO A 283 -27.73 6.36 1.66
CA PRO A 283 -28.77 7.26 1.18
C PRO A 283 -28.19 8.28 0.18
N ASP A 284 -28.90 8.52 -0.92
CA ASP A 284 -28.59 9.53 -1.91
C ASP A 284 -29.31 10.84 -1.56
N PRO A 285 -28.57 11.90 -1.16
CA PRO A 285 -29.18 13.18 -0.79
C PRO A 285 -29.90 13.86 -1.97
N ASN A 286 -29.61 13.46 -3.21
CA ASN A 286 -30.22 14.04 -4.41
C ASN A 286 -31.50 13.30 -4.87
N ASN A 287 -31.87 12.21 -4.19
CA ASN A 287 -33.01 11.38 -4.57
C ASN A 287 -33.95 11.13 -3.37
N ASN A 288 -34.39 12.20 -2.70
CA ASN A 288 -35.26 12.13 -1.51
C ASN A 288 -34.72 11.21 -0.39
N ASN A 289 -33.39 11.10 -0.25
CA ASN A 289 -32.71 10.17 0.66
C ASN A 289 -33.04 8.68 0.41
N ASN A 290 -33.54 8.32 -0.78
CA ASN A 290 -33.56 6.93 -1.22
C ASN A 290 -32.13 6.43 -1.37
N ASN A 291 -31.92 5.12 -1.22
CA ASN A 291 -30.59 4.53 -1.40
C ASN A 291 -30.08 4.75 -2.83
N PHE A 292 -28.76 4.87 -2.98
CA PHE A 292 -28.12 4.83 -4.30
C PHE A 292 -28.53 3.57 -5.08
N PRO A 293 -28.62 3.65 -6.42
CA PRO A 293 -28.96 2.49 -7.25
C PRO A 293 -27.94 1.36 -7.07
N PRO A 294 -28.27 0.09 -7.33
CA PRO A 294 -27.32 -1.01 -7.22
C PRO A 294 -26.15 -0.88 -8.20
N CYS A 295 -24.99 -1.47 -7.85
CA CYS A 295 -23.84 -1.61 -8.75
C CYS A 295 -24.01 -2.86 -9.64
N ASN A 296 -24.88 -2.75 -10.64
CA ASN A 296 -25.33 -3.90 -11.45
C ASN A 296 -25.05 -3.79 -12.96
N ALA A 297 -24.42 -2.71 -13.40
CA ALA A 297 -23.97 -2.53 -14.78
C ALA A 297 -22.76 -1.61 -14.84
N ALA A 298 -21.96 -1.76 -15.89
CA ALA A 298 -20.85 -0.87 -16.20
C ALA A 298 -21.35 0.56 -16.48
N ASN A 299 -20.46 1.53 -16.29
CA ASN A 299 -20.64 2.96 -16.58
C ASN A 299 -21.75 3.65 -15.77
N ILE A 300 -22.17 3.08 -14.64
CA ILE A 300 -23.03 3.81 -13.70
C ILE A 300 -22.20 4.92 -13.03
N PRO A 301 -22.58 6.20 -13.17
CA PRO A 301 -21.73 7.32 -12.73
C PRO A 301 -21.33 7.29 -11.25
N THR A 302 -22.24 6.82 -10.38
CA THR A 302 -21.97 6.67 -8.93
C THR A 302 -20.81 5.70 -8.65
N TYR A 303 -20.67 4.66 -9.47
CA TYR A 303 -19.69 3.57 -9.33
C TYR A 303 -18.44 3.77 -10.19
N THR A 304 -18.24 4.99 -10.68
CA THR A 304 -16.99 5.39 -11.34
C THR A 304 -16.11 6.12 -10.35
N MET A 305 -14.93 5.57 -10.06
CA MET A 305 -13.90 6.23 -9.27
C MET A 305 -12.91 6.97 -10.17
N ASN A 306 -13.02 8.29 -10.20
CA ASN A 306 -12.06 9.13 -10.93
C ASN A 306 -10.74 9.22 -10.15
N ILE A 307 -9.65 8.81 -10.79
CA ILE A 307 -8.27 8.94 -10.34
C ILE A 307 -7.69 10.16 -11.08
N PRO A 308 -7.43 11.28 -10.40
CA PRO A 308 -7.10 12.54 -11.06
C PRO A 308 -5.78 12.50 -11.84
N GLY A 309 -5.81 13.04 -13.07
CA GLY A 309 -4.66 13.07 -13.95
C GLY A 309 -3.54 13.99 -13.46
N THR A 310 -3.91 15.14 -12.89
CA THR A 310 -2.97 16.12 -12.33
C THR A 310 -2.05 15.50 -11.27
N GLU A 311 -2.61 14.69 -10.38
CA GLU A 311 -1.87 13.98 -9.34
C GLU A 311 -1.12 12.76 -9.89
N LEU A 312 -1.68 12.06 -10.88
CA LEU A 312 -1.00 10.94 -11.54
C LEU A 312 0.30 11.39 -12.23
N PHE A 313 0.30 12.56 -12.87
CA PHE A 313 1.45 13.12 -13.59
C PHE A 313 2.33 14.04 -12.74
N ASP A 314 2.14 14.08 -11.42
CA ASP A 314 2.94 14.90 -10.52
C ASP A 314 4.45 14.68 -10.68
N GLY A 315 5.19 15.78 -10.77
CA GLY A 315 6.63 15.80 -10.96
C GLY A 315 7.11 15.46 -12.38
N VAL A 316 6.21 15.28 -13.36
CA VAL A 316 6.59 15.18 -14.78
C VAL A 316 6.88 16.57 -15.34
N PRO A 317 8.01 16.80 -16.04
CA PRO A 317 8.31 18.09 -16.67
C PRO A 317 7.27 18.44 -17.73
N ALA A 318 6.92 19.73 -17.85
CA ALA A 318 5.85 20.21 -18.72
C ALA A 318 6.02 19.79 -20.20
N ASN A 319 7.25 19.72 -20.70
CA ASN A 319 7.55 19.30 -22.08
C ASN A 319 7.38 17.78 -22.32
N HIS A 320 7.09 17.01 -21.26
CA HIS A 320 6.80 15.58 -21.30
C HIS A 320 5.35 15.24 -20.88
N LEU A 321 4.52 16.25 -20.61
CA LEU A 321 3.11 16.03 -20.34
C LEU A 321 2.36 15.76 -21.66
N PRO A 322 1.38 14.84 -21.66
CA PRO A 322 0.48 14.67 -22.79
C PRO A 322 -0.28 15.95 -23.12
N ALA A 323 -0.79 16.05 -24.35
CA ALA A 323 -1.69 17.12 -24.73
C ALA A 323 -2.96 17.10 -23.83
N GLY A 324 -3.42 18.28 -23.39
CA GLY A 324 -4.60 18.44 -22.52
C GLY A 324 -4.28 18.80 -21.07
N PHE A 325 -3.00 18.80 -20.67
CA PHE A 325 -2.60 19.41 -19.39
C PHE A 325 -2.74 20.93 -19.44
N PRO A 326 -3.41 21.56 -18.45
CA PRO A 326 -3.63 22.99 -18.45
C PRO A 326 -2.28 23.74 -18.32
N ILE A 327 -1.93 24.51 -19.36
CA ILE A 327 -0.76 25.41 -19.34
C ILE A 327 -1.09 26.70 -18.57
N VAL A 328 -2.39 26.95 -18.31
CA VAL A 328 -2.90 28.16 -17.65
C VAL A 328 -3.69 27.78 -16.39
N PRO A 329 -3.46 28.43 -15.24
CA PRO A 329 -4.27 28.24 -14.04
C PRO A 329 -5.77 28.45 -14.35
N ASN A 330 -6.65 27.62 -13.75
CA ASN A 330 -8.12 27.68 -13.85
C ASN A 330 -8.77 27.20 -15.17
N THR A 331 -8.07 26.40 -15.99
CA THR A 331 -8.73 25.65 -17.08
C THR A 331 -9.16 24.27 -16.58
N LEU A 332 -10.38 23.83 -16.96
CA LEU A 332 -10.87 22.49 -16.60
C LEU A 332 -9.93 21.43 -17.20
N PRO A 333 -9.53 20.41 -16.42
CA PRO A 333 -8.71 19.33 -16.95
C PRO A 333 -9.46 18.59 -18.07
N VAL A 334 -8.81 18.40 -19.21
CA VAL A 334 -9.35 17.64 -20.36
C VAL A 334 -8.37 16.54 -20.77
N GLY A 335 -8.87 15.51 -21.47
CA GLY A 335 -8.04 14.38 -21.88
C GLY A 335 -7.38 13.70 -20.67
N PHE A 336 -6.07 13.50 -20.72
CA PHE A 336 -5.33 12.85 -19.63
C PHE A 336 -5.33 13.64 -18.33
N ALA A 337 -5.51 14.96 -18.36
CA ALA A 337 -5.59 15.77 -17.15
C ALA A 337 -6.89 15.52 -16.38
N ALA A 338 -7.98 15.12 -17.06
CA ALA A 338 -9.23 14.70 -16.43
C ALA A 338 -9.11 13.37 -15.65
N GLY A 339 -8.00 12.64 -15.88
CA GLY A 339 -7.68 11.44 -15.13
C GLY A 339 -8.27 10.17 -15.72
N PHE A 340 -8.19 9.11 -14.92
CA PHE A 340 -8.65 7.77 -15.25
C PHE A 340 -9.93 7.46 -14.47
N ASN A 341 -10.95 6.99 -15.17
CA ASN A 341 -12.21 6.56 -14.56
C ASN A 341 -12.17 5.05 -14.37
N LEU A 342 -11.98 4.62 -13.12
CA LEU A 342 -12.04 3.21 -12.74
C LEU A 342 -13.52 2.81 -12.54
N ASP A 343 -14.01 1.89 -13.35
CA ASP A 343 -15.34 1.32 -13.20
C ASP A 343 -15.33 0.24 -12.10
N LEU A 344 -16.03 0.50 -11.00
CA LEU A 344 -16.09 -0.42 -9.87
C LEU A 344 -17.01 -1.62 -10.13
N TYR A 345 -17.91 -1.55 -11.11
CA TYR A 345 -18.68 -2.72 -11.54
C TYR A 345 -17.78 -3.78 -12.16
N GLU A 346 -16.84 -3.37 -13.01
CA GLU A 346 -15.87 -4.29 -13.63
C GLU A 346 -14.99 -4.97 -12.57
N LEU A 347 -14.56 -4.24 -11.54
CA LEU A 347 -13.84 -4.85 -10.41
C LEU A 347 -14.71 -5.80 -9.59
N GLN A 348 -16.00 -5.48 -9.42
CA GLN A 348 -16.94 -6.37 -8.74
C GLN A 348 -17.10 -7.68 -9.51
N VAL A 349 -17.17 -7.66 -10.85
CA VAL A 349 -17.26 -8.88 -11.68
C VAL A 349 -16.04 -9.76 -11.43
N VAL A 350 -14.83 -9.19 -11.46
CA VAL A 350 -13.58 -9.92 -11.17
C VAL A 350 -13.61 -10.57 -9.79
N VAL A 351 -14.03 -9.85 -8.74
CA VAL A 351 -14.13 -10.42 -7.39
C VAL A 351 -15.12 -11.58 -7.35
N ARG A 352 -16.27 -11.42 -7.99
CA ARG A 352 -17.31 -12.44 -8.00
C ARG A 352 -16.89 -13.72 -8.71
N GLU A 353 -16.22 -13.59 -9.84
CA GLU A 353 -15.65 -14.72 -10.58
C GLU A 353 -14.60 -15.44 -9.74
N ALA A 354 -13.67 -14.71 -9.12
CA ALA A 354 -12.64 -15.27 -8.25
C ALA A 354 -13.20 -15.98 -7.00
N LEU A 355 -14.36 -15.55 -6.51
CA LEU A 355 -15.09 -16.16 -5.38
C LEU A 355 -16.13 -17.19 -5.81
N ASN A 356 -16.33 -17.42 -7.11
CA ASN A 356 -17.32 -18.32 -7.70
C ASN A 356 -18.79 -18.02 -7.31
N ILE A 357 -19.24 -16.75 -7.35
CA ILE A 357 -20.60 -16.32 -6.94
C ILE A 357 -21.35 -15.37 -7.85
#